data_AF-A0A7S0FDU5-F1
#
_entry.id   AF-A0A7S0FDU5-F1
#
_cell.length_a   1.000
_cell.length_b   1.000
_cell.length_c   1.000
_cell.angle_alpha   90.00
_cell.angle_beta   90.00
_cell.angle_gamma   90.00
#
_symmetry.space_group_name_H-M   'P 1'
#
loop_
_entity.id
_entity.type
_entity.pdbx_description
1 polymer ?
#
loop_
_entity_poly.entity_id
_entity_poly.type
_entity_poly.pdbx_seq_one_letter_code
_entity_poly.pdbx_strand_id
1 'polypeptide(L)'
;QQQQQQQQQQQPQLPLQAPQPPQPPQTRSQQPRLQQQAQLQSLSQRGAMPLVAGNVVPLEARLPEKSEGSLAHGTGECRPCAWFWRPQGCANGRDCRHCHLCLEGEVKARRKTKIAALRSQGQRGRAQH
;
A
#
# COMPACT_ATOMS: atom_id res chain seq x y z
N GLN A 1 -33.13 -59.96 42.40
CA GLN A 1 -34.16 -59.41 41.49
C GLN A 1 -34.49 -57.93 41.74
N GLN A 2 -34.33 -57.36 42.95
CA GLN A 2 -34.70 -55.95 43.22
C GLN A 2 -33.77 -54.87 42.61
N GLN A 3 -32.53 -55.20 42.20
CA GLN A 3 -31.60 -54.20 41.62
C GLN A 3 -31.84 -53.89 40.12
N GLN A 4 -32.63 -54.71 39.41
CA GLN A 4 -32.90 -54.49 37.98
C GLN A 4 -34.08 -53.54 37.72
N GLN A 5 -34.91 -53.25 38.73
CA GLN A 5 -36.04 -52.31 38.59
C GLN A 5 -35.66 -50.82 38.73
N GLN A 6 -34.47 -50.50 39.26
CA GLN A 6 -34.06 -49.09 39.46
C GLN A 6 -33.47 -48.42 38.22
N GLN A 7 -33.19 -49.14 37.14
CA GLN A 7 -32.54 -48.57 35.94
C GLN A 7 -33.51 -48.02 34.88
N GLN A 8 -34.84 -48.12 35.06
CA GLN A 8 -35.82 -47.68 34.03
C GLN A 8 -36.32 -46.22 34.17
N GLN A 9 -35.78 -45.40 35.08
CA GLN A 9 -36.33 -44.07 35.37
C GLN A 9 -35.48 -42.87 34.91
N GLN A 10 -34.45 -43.06 34.08
CA GLN A 10 -33.70 -41.93 33.51
C GLN A 10 -34.07 -41.72 32.04
N GLN A 11 -35.21 -41.04 31.82
CA GLN A 11 -35.45 -40.35 30.55
C GLN A 11 -34.91 -38.92 30.64
N PRO A 12 -34.02 -38.48 29.74
CA PRO A 12 -33.68 -37.07 29.61
C PRO A 12 -34.83 -36.34 28.94
N GLN A 13 -35.49 -35.42 29.65
CA GLN A 13 -36.47 -34.52 29.04
C GLN A 13 -35.73 -33.51 28.16
N LEU A 14 -36.00 -33.57 26.86
CA LEU A 14 -35.49 -32.66 25.84
C LEU A 14 -35.96 -31.21 26.11
N PRO A 15 -35.13 -30.19 25.83
CA PRO A 15 -35.51 -28.80 26.02
C PRO A 15 -36.62 -28.40 25.04
N LEU A 16 -37.69 -27.82 25.58
CA LEU A 16 -38.81 -27.24 24.86
C LEU A 16 -38.29 -26.13 23.91
N GLN A 17 -38.46 -26.32 22.60
CA GLN A 17 -38.10 -25.33 21.58
C GLN A 17 -39.13 -24.21 21.57
N ALA A 18 -38.65 -22.96 21.60
CA ALA A 18 -39.46 -21.76 21.41
C ALA A 18 -40.01 -21.68 19.96
N PRO A 19 -41.20 -21.09 19.75
CA PRO A 19 -41.81 -21.00 18.42
C PRO A 19 -41.03 -20.06 17.49
N GLN A 20 -40.83 -20.50 16.24
CA GLN A 20 -40.15 -19.71 15.21
C GLN A 20 -41.09 -18.66 14.59
N PRO A 21 -40.59 -17.47 14.22
CA PRO A 21 -41.39 -16.44 13.56
C PRO A 21 -41.76 -16.83 12.12
N PRO A 22 -42.91 -16.36 11.61
CA PRO A 22 -43.39 -16.69 10.28
C PRO A 22 -42.49 -16.11 9.18
N GLN A 23 -42.21 -16.92 8.16
CA GLN A 23 -41.44 -16.54 6.98
C GLN A 23 -42.33 -15.72 6.01
N PRO A 24 -41.79 -14.69 5.33
CA PRO A 24 -42.54 -13.93 4.33
C PRO A 24 -42.76 -14.73 3.03
N PRO A 25 -43.87 -14.48 2.30
CA PRO A 25 -44.19 -15.21 1.09
C PRO A 25 -43.26 -14.80 -0.06
N GLN A 26 -42.65 -15.78 -0.72
CA GLN A 26 -41.88 -15.55 -1.94
C GLN A 26 -42.82 -15.55 -3.14
N THR A 27 -43.18 -14.37 -3.62
CA THR A 27 -43.87 -14.21 -4.90
C THR A 27 -42.89 -14.35 -6.05
N ARG A 28 -43.24 -15.28 -6.93
CA ARG A 28 -42.50 -15.75 -8.09
C ARG A 28 -42.60 -14.73 -9.23
N SER A 29 -41.48 -14.55 -9.94
CA SER A 29 -41.36 -14.07 -11.33
C SER A 29 -41.60 -12.59 -11.62
N GLN A 30 -40.54 -11.76 -11.56
CA GLN A 30 -40.22 -10.70 -12.55
C GLN A 30 -38.70 -10.39 -12.57
N GLN A 31 -37.91 -11.19 -13.30
CA GLN A 31 -36.59 -10.81 -13.86
C GLN A 31 -36.88 -10.07 -15.19
N PRO A 32 -36.24 -8.94 -15.61
CA PRO A 32 -34.78 -8.88 -15.81
C PRO A 32 -34.09 -7.48 -15.71
N ARG A 33 -34.72 -6.40 -15.22
CA ARG A 33 -34.15 -5.03 -15.37
C ARG A 33 -33.01 -4.69 -14.40
N LEU A 34 -32.98 -5.33 -13.22
CA LEU A 34 -31.92 -5.13 -12.23
C LEU A 34 -30.61 -5.82 -12.64
N GLN A 35 -30.68 -6.89 -13.44
CA GLN A 35 -29.50 -7.61 -13.91
C GLN A 35 -28.67 -6.78 -14.91
N GLN A 36 -29.33 -5.99 -15.77
CA GLN A 36 -28.64 -5.13 -16.73
C GLN A 36 -27.96 -3.94 -16.05
N GLN A 37 -28.54 -3.40 -14.96
CA GLN A 37 -27.87 -2.37 -14.15
C GLN A 37 -26.59 -2.89 -13.46
N ALA A 38 -26.55 -4.17 -13.08
CA ALA A 38 -25.33 -4.79 -12.54
C ALA A 38 -24.22 -4.93 -13.61
N GLN A 39 -24.56 -5.17 -14.88
CA GLN A 39 -23.57 -5.26 -15.95
C GLN A 39 -22.93 -3.89 -16.29
N LEU A 40 -23.67 -2.78 -16.18
CA LEU A 40 -23.13 -1.44 -16.45
C LEU A 40 -22.24 -0.91 -15.31
N GLN A 41 -22.47 -1.33 -14.05
CA GLN A 41 -21.57 -1.04 -12.92
C GLN A 41 -20.22 -1.77 -13.05
N SER A 42 -20.18 -2.87 -13.80
CA SER A 42 -18.96 -3.66 -14.01
C SER A 42 -17.95 -2.98 -14.96
N LEU A 43 -18.42 -2.11 -15.87
CA LEU A 43 -17.58 -1.39 -16.83
C LEU A 43 -17.08 -0.03 -16.30
N SER A 44 -17.61 0.45 -15.18
CA SER A 44 -17.23 1.75 -14.59
C SER A 44 -16.02 1.67 -13.65
N GLN A 45 -15.41 0.50 -13.49
CA GLN A 45 -14.18 0.32 -12.69
C GLN A 45 -12.90 0.52 -13.50
N ARG A 46 -12.99 1.12 -14.70
CA ARG A 46 -11.83 1.62 -15.46
C ARG A 46 -11.31 2.93 -14.85
N GLY A 47 -11.03 2.89 -13.55
CA GLY A 47 -10.46 3.97 -12.78
C GLY A 47 -9.57 3.40 -11.68
N ALA A 48 -8.33 3.91 -11.64
CA ALA A 48 -7.30 3.73 -10.62
C ALA A 48 -6.34 2.52 -10.75
N MET A 49 -5.26 2.75 -11.52
CA MET A 49 -3.85 2.67 -11.05
C MET A 49 -3.25 1.30 -10.64
N PRO A 50 -1.91 1.17 -10.74
CA PRO A 50 -1.27 0.08 -11.47
C PRO A 50 -0.94 -1.14 -10.60
N LEU A 51 -0.85 -2.31 -11.25
CA LEU A 51 -0.13 -3.48 -10.71
C LEU A 51 1.32 -3.08 -10.39
N VAL A 52 1.61 -2.77 -9.13
CA VAL A 52 2.99 -2.74 -8.64
C VAL A 52 3.32 -4.13 -8.09
N ALA A 53 3.92 -4.95 -8.95
CA ALA A 53 4.69 -6.10 -8.53
C ALA A 53 5.93 -5.57 -7.78
N GLY A 54 5.95 -5.75 -6.46
CA GLY A 54 7.10 -5.41 -5.63
C GLY A 54 6.66 -4.85 -4.29
N ASN A 55 7.17 -5.45 -3.23
CA ASN A 55 6.92 -5.07 -1.84
C ASN A 55 7.59 -3.70 -1.55
N VAL A 56 7.06 -2.63 -2.12
CA VAL A 56 7.58 -1.27 -1.96
C VAL A 56 7.15 -0.77 -0.58
N VAL A 57 8.12 -0.63 0.33
CA VAL A 57 7.89 -0.09 1.68
C VAL A 57 7.25 1.30 1.57
N PRO A 58 6.16 1.61 2.30
CA PRO A 58 5.57 2.95 2.34
C PRO A 58 6.61 4.04 2.64
N LEU A 59 6.45 5.23 2.08
CA LEU A 59 7.44 6.31 2.16
C LEU A 59 7.74 6.69 3.63
N GLU A 60 6.73 6.62 4.47
CA GLU A 60 6.71 6.94 5.90
C GLU A 60 7.54 5.95 6.73
N ALA A 61 7.67 4.71 6.25
CA ALA A 61 8.46 3.65 6.87
C ALA A 61 9.81 3.44 6.16
N ARG A 62 10.11 4.24 5.13
CA ARG A 62 11.32 4.08 4.33
C ARG A 62 12.52 4.70 5.03
N LEU A 63 13.51 3.86 5.32
CA LEU A 63 14.76 4.26 5.96
C LEU A 63 15.89 4.35 4.93
N PRO A 64 16.91 5.19 5.15
CA PRO A 64 18.09 5.23 4.29
C PRO A 64 18.75 3.85 4.19
N GLU A 65 19.02 3.39 2.98
CA GLU A 65 19.57 2.05 2.73
C GLU A 65 20.94 2.13 2.02
N LYS A 66 21.81 1.14 2.27
CA LYS A 66 23.07 1.01 1.53
C LYS A 66 22.79 0.49 0.12
N SER A 67 23.22 1.26 -0.87
CA SER A 67 23.23 0.90 -2.29
C SER A 67 24.64 0.98 -2.87
N GLU A 68 24.89 0.40 -4.05
CA GLU A 68 26.18 0.53 -4.74
C GLU A 68 26.60 2.01 -4.95
N GLY A 69 25.64 2.88 -5.26
CA GLY A 69 25.88 4.32 -5.42
C GLY A 69 26.15 5.08 -4.12
N SER A 70 26.05 4.43 -2.97
CA SER A 70 26.27 5.03 -1.66
C SER A 70 27.73 4.96 -1.17
N LEU A 71 28.64 4.34 -1.93
CA LEU A 71 30.07 4.23 -1.58
C LEU A 71 30.72 5.59 -1.32
N ALA A 72 30.40 6.61 -2.12
CA ALA A 72 30.91 7.97 -1.95
C ALA A 72 30.02 8.85 -1.06
N HIS A 73 29.13 8.27 -0.26
CA HIS A 73 28.23 9.04 0.60
C HIS A 73 28.98 9.75 1.72
N GLY A 74 29.94 9.07 2.37
CA GLY A 74 30.72 9.64 3.47
C GLY A 74 31.59 10.83 3.07
N THR A 75 32.04 10.91 1.81
CA THR A 75 32.81 12.05 1.28
C THR A 75 31.91 13.18 0.77
N GLY A 76 30.59 12.93 0.67
CA GLY A 76 29.65 13.87 0.09
C GLY A 76 29.70 13.95 -1.44
N GLU A 77 30.47 13.13 -2.14
CA GLU A 77 30.50 13.09 -3.62
C GLU A 77 29.41 12.19 -4.23
N CYS A 78 28.63 11.52 -3.39
CA CYS A 78 27.53 10.68 -3.84
C CYS A 78 26.49 11.41 -4.68
N ARG A 79 25.87 10.67 -5.61
CA ARG A 79 24.72 11.11 -6.38
C ARG A 79 23.44 10.52 -5.78
N PRO A 80 22.58 11.33 -5.15
CA PRO A 80 21.36 10.82 -4.52
C PRO A 80 20.39 10.26 -5.57
N CYS A 81 19.69 9.17 -5.22
CA CYS A 81 18.70 8.55 -6.08
C CYS A 81 17.44 9.41 -6.18
N ALA A 82 17.00 9.70 -7.41
CA ALA A 82 15.78 10.47 -7.65
C ALA A 82 14.49 9.70 -7.31
N TRP A 83 14.56 8.36 -7.23
CA TRP A 83 13.39 7.49 -7.11
C TRP A 83 13.20 6.88 -5.72
N PHE A 84 14.26 6.82 -4.91
CA PHE A 84 14.23 6.17 -3.60
C PHE A 84 13.20 6.80 -2.65
N TRP A 85 13.16 8.13 -2.58
CA TRP A 85 12.18 8.90 -1.80
C TRP A 85 10.90 9.24 -2.59
N ARG A 86 10.55 8.47 -3.63
CA ARG A 86 9.26 8.59 -4.32
C ARG A 86 8.33 7.49 -3.84
N PRO A 87 7.00 7.67 -3.89
CA PRO A 87 6.06 6.63 -3.48
C PRO A 87 6.31 5.29 -4.19
N GLN A 88 6.69 5.33 -5.46
CA GLN A 88 7.02 4.15 -6.27
C GLN A 88 8.33 3.44 -5.84
N GLY A 89 9.21 4.10 -5.07
CA GLY A 89 10.49 3.57 -4.64
C GLY A 89 11.50 3.39 -5.76
N CYS A 90 12.72 2.98 -5.41
CA CYS A 90 13.73 2.62 -6.39
C CYS A 90 13.55 1.18 -6.84
N ALA A 91 13.35 0.96 -8.15
CA ALA A 91 13.24 -0.39 -8.71
C ALA A 91 14.54 -1.22 -8.62
N ASN A 92 15.69 -0.56 -8.50
CA ASN A 92 17.00 -1.24 -8.46
C ASN A 92 17.39 -1.71 -7.04
N GLY A 93 16.67 -1.31 -5.99
CA GLY A 93 16.99 -1.69 -4.61
C GLY A 93 18.47 -1.43 -4.24
N ARG A 94 19.18 -2.47 -3.80
CA ARG A 94 20.57 -2.41 -3.33
C ARG A 94 21.58 -2.24 -4.49
N ASP A 95 21.27 -2.74 -5.68
CA ASP A 95 22.04 -2.58 -6.93
C ASP A 95 21.83 -1.19 -7.59
N CYS A 96 21.20 -0.26 -6.87
CA CYS A 96 21.09 1.10 -7.37
C CYS A 96 22.46 1.78 -7.37
N ARG A 97 22.93 2.17 -8.55
CA ARG A 97 24.13 3.02 -8.75
C ARG A 97 23.97 4.46 -8.25
N HIS A 98 22.84 4.80 -7.63
CA HIS A 98 22.62 6.06 -6.95
C HIS A 98 22.48 5.84 -5.45
N CYS A 99 22.84 6.86 -4.67
CA CYS A 99 22.86 6.80 -3.23
C CYS A 99 21.43 6.78 -2.65
N HIS A 100 21.16 5.77 -1.81
CA HIS A 100 19.95 5.63 -1.00
C HIS A 100 20.15 6.09 0.45
N LEU A 101 21.38 6.41 0.86
CA LEU A 101 21.70 6.93 2.20
C LEU A 101 21.38 8.42 2.37
N CYS A 102 21.30 9.17 1.26
CA CYS A 102 20.92 10.58 1.30
C CYS A 102 19.50 10.76 1.80
N LEU A 103 19.26 11.76 2.64
CA LEU A 103 17.94 12.03 3.23
C LEU A 103 16.94 12.55 2.19
N GLU A 104 15.65 12.41 2.51
CA GLU A 104 14.58 13.04 1.73
C GLU A 104 14.78 14.56 1.72
N GLY A 105 14.93 15.14 0.53
CA GLY A 105 15.21 16.56 0.36
C GLY A 105 16.70 16.92 0.20
N GLU A 106 17.64 15.99 0.42
CA GLU A 106 19.08 16.24 0.17
C GLU A 106 19.35 16.48 -1.33
N VAL A 107 18.56 15.83 -2.20
CA VAL A 107 18.52 16.10 -3.65
C VAL A 107 18.18 17.57 -3.93
N LYS A 108 17.16 18.10 -3.24
CA LYS A 108 16.68 19.48 -3.41
C LYS A 108 17.68 20.48 -2.81
N ALA A 109 18.25 20.17 -1.64
CA ALA A 109 19.26 20.99 -1.00
C ALA A 109 20.51 21.12 -1.87
N ARG A 110 21.08 20.01 -2.35
CA ARG A 110 22.25 20.01 -3.26
C ARG A 110 21.97 20.76 -4.56
N ARG A 111 20.77 20.61 -5.14
CA ARG A 111 20.37 21.36 -6.33
C ARG A 111 20.34 22.86 -6.08
N LYS A 112 19.81 23.30 -4.92
CA LYS A 112 19.76 24.72 -4.54
C LYS A 112 21.16 25.31 -4.37
N THR A 113 22.06 24.60 -3.68
CA THR A 113 23.46 25.03 -3.51
C THR A 113 24.19 25.15 -4.84
N LYS A 114 24.03 24.16 -5.73
CA LYS A 114 24.66 24.21 -7.06
C LYS A 114 24.17 25.39 -7.89
N ILE A 115 22.86 25.65 -7.90
CA ILE A 115 22.27 26.80 -8.62
C ILE A 115 22.75 28.13 -8.03
N ALA A 116 22.85 28.25 -6.70
CA ALA A 116 23.35 29.45 -6.03
C ALA A 116 24.82 29.74 -6.39
N ALA A 117 25.67 28.70 -6.45
CA ALA A 117 27.07 28.82 -6.87
C ALA A 117 27.21 29.28 -8.34
N LEU A 118 26.41 28.71 -9.24
CA LEU A 118 26.37 29.12 -10.65
C LEU A 118 25.92 30.59 -10.81
N ARG A 119 24.91 31.03 -10.04
CA ARG A 119 24.42 32.41 -10.08
C ARG A 119 25.45 33.44 -9.58
N SER A 120 26.20 33.10 -8.54
CA SER A 120 27.23 33.99 -7.98
C SER A 120 28.47 34.10 -8.89
N GLN A 121 28.79 33.06 -9.67
CA GLN A 121 29.82 33.15 -10.72
C GLN A 121 29.37 33.99 -11.93
N GLY A 122 28.11 33.87 -12.38
CA GLY A 122 27.59 34.65 -13.51
C GLY A 122 27.50 36.16 -13.24
N GLN A 123 27.38 36.58 -11.97
CA GLN A 123 27.27 37.99 -11.58
C GLN A 123 28.63 38.72 -11.55
N ARG A 124 29.74 37.99 -11.38
CA ARG A 124 31.11 38.56 -11.39
C ARG A 124 31.61 38.91 -12.81
N GLY A 125 30.99 38.34 -13.85
CA GLY A 125 31.36 38.58 -15.25
C GLY A 125 30.68 39.78 -15.92
N ARG A 126 29.58 40.32 -15.35
CA ARG A 126 28.83 41.46 -15.93
C ARG A 126 29.17 42.84 -15.34
N ALA A 127 30.05 42.90 -14.35
CA ALA A 127 30.45 44.15 -13.69
C ALA A 127 31.82 44.70 -14.16
N GLN A 128 32.40 44.12 -15.22
CA GLN A 128 33.75 44.45 -15.71
C GLN A 128 33.81 44.89 -17.18
N HIS A 129 32.66 45.16 -17.83
CA HIS A 129 32.59 45.72 -19.18
C HIS A 129 31.86 47.06 -19.16
#